data_AF-R3L0R0-F1
#
_entry.id   AF-R3L0R0-F1
#
_cell.length_a   1.000
_cell.length_b   1.000
_cell.length_c   1.000
_cell.angle_alpha   90.00
_cell.angle_beta   90.00
_cell.angle_gamma   90.00
#
_symmetry.space_group_name_H-M   'P 1'
#
loop_
_entity.id
_entity.type
_entity.pdbx_description
1 polymer ?
#
loop_
_entity_poly.entity_id
_entity_poly.type
_entity_poly.pdbx_seq_one_letter_code
_entity_poly.pdbx_strand_id
1 'polypeptide(L)'
;MNHAYAFGGASLAMDTVENYLNIPINHYVSINMAGLKELVNAVGGIEVNNNLTFSQDGYDFTIGKISLDGEQALSYSRMRYEDPNGDYGRQERQRKVIEGIVQKVLSLNSVRNYQEILTAVSDNMKTDLSFDDMKKIALDYRSAFGKVKQDQLQGTGFMQAGVSYQRVDEQELTRVQQELKNQLNTK
;
A
#
# COMPACT_ATOMS: atom_id res chain seq x y z
N MET A 1 0.57 -15.20 -6.66
CA MET A 1 0.34 -13.74 -6.73
C MET A 1 1.62 -12.97 -7.04
N ASN A 2 2.62 -12.90 -6.14
CA ASN A 2 3.84 -12.10 -6.37
C ASN A 2 4.60 -12.42 -7.68
N HIS A 3 4.58 -13.69 -8.11
CA HIS A 3 5.18 -14.11 -9.37
C HIS A 3 4.52 -13.48 -10.62
N ALA A 4 3.25 -13.08 -10.55
CA ALA A 4 2.56 -12.45 -11.68
C ALA A 4 3.26 -11.16 -12.13
N TYR A 5 3.72 -10.34 -11.18
CA TYR A 5 4.51 -9.15 -11.50
C TYR A 5 5.87 -9.51 -12.11
N ALA A 6 6.53 -10.54 -11.58
CA ALA A 6 7.82 -10.98 -12.10
C ALA A 6 7.74 -11.50 -13.54
N PHE A 7 6.61 -12.10 -13.94
CA PHE A 7 6.43 -12.67 -15.28
C PHE A 7 5.81 -11.71 -16.30
N GLY A 8 4.90 -10.82 -15.88
CA GLY A 8 4.14 -9.97 -16.81
C GLY A 8 3.96 -8.53 -16.35
N GLY A 9 4.75 -8.08 -15.37
CA GLY A 9 4.70 -6.72 -14.85
C GLY A 9 3.35 -6.37 -14.21
N ALA A 10 3.03 -5.08 -14.21
CA ALA A 10 1.82 -4.56 -13.58
C ALA A 10 0.53 -5.14 -14.19
N SER A 11 0.48 -5.33 -15.52
CA SER A 11 -0.71 -5.84 -16.20
C SER A 11 -1.08 -7.25 -15.74
N LEU A 12 -0.13 -8.21 -15.78
CA LEU A 12 -0.43 -9.57 -15.35
C LEU A 12 -0.72 -9.67 -13.84
N ALA A 13 -0.08 -8.82 -13.02
CA ALA A 13 -0.39 -8.72 -11.61
C ALA A 13 -1.82 -8.23 -11.38
N MET A 14 -2.26 -7.21 -12.11
CA MET A 14 -3.63 -6.70 -12.07
C MET A 14 -4.63 -7.78 -12.50
N ASP A 15 -4.43 -8.40 -13.66
CA ASP A 15 -5.30 -9.49 -14.15
C ASP A 15 -5.40 -10.63 -13.14
N THR A 16 -4.28 -10.99 -12.50
CA THR A 16 -4.26 -12.05 -11.49
C THR A 16 -5.11 -11.69 -10.28
N VAL A 17 -5.03 -10.44 -9.81
CA VAL A 17 -5.80 -9.97 -8.64
C VAL A 17 -7.28 -9.77 -9.00
N GLU A 18 -7.58 -9.19 -10.17
CA GLU A 18 -8.96 -9.03 -10.68
C GLU A 18 -9.67 -10.38 -10.76
N ASN A 19 -9.05 -11.36 -11.41
CA ASN A 19 -9.63 -12.70 -11.55
C ASN A 19 -9.78 -13.40 -10.19
N TYR A 20 -8.81 -13.21 -9.28
CA TYR A 20 -8.84 -13.84 -7.97
C TYR A 20 -9.89 -13.22 -7.03
N LEU A 21 -10.04 -11.90 -7.04
CA LEU A 21 -11.01 -11.17 -6.21
C LEU A 21 -12.37 -10.97 -6.91
N ASN A 22 -12.49 -11.35 -8.17
CA ASN A 22 -13.72 -11.24 -8.97
C ASN A 22 -14.33 -9.83 -8.93
N ILE A 23 -13.47 -8.82 -9.10
CA ILE A 23 -13.83 -7.39 -9.16
C ILE A 23 -13.01 -6.69 -10.24
N PRO A 24 -13.53 -5.60 -10.83
CA PRO A 24 -12.72 -4.77 -11.71
C PRO A 24 -11.67 -3.97 -10.91
N ILE A 25 -10.47 -3.85 -11.47
CA ILE A 25 -9.40 -2.95 -11.03
C ILE A 25 -9.12 -1.99 -12.18
N ASN A 26 -9.48 -0.72 -12.01
CA ASN A 26 -9.43 0.26 -13.10
C ASN A 26 -8.06 0.89 -13.29
N HIS A 27 -7.27 0.97 -12.23
CA HIS A 27 -6.01 1.70 -12.20
C HIS A 27 -5.01 1.04 -11.27
N TYR A 28 -3.72 1.27 -11.52
CA TYR A 28 -2.65 0.79 -10.66
C TYR A 28 -1.62 1.86 -10.36
N VAL A 29 -0.95 1.72 -9.22
CA VAL A 29 0.31 2.41 -8.91
C VAL A 29 1.30 1.36 -8.46
N SER A 30 2.47 1.34 -9.08
CA SER A 30 3.59 0.46 -8.76
C SER A 30 4.79 1.33 -8.43
N ILE A 31 5.36 1.15 -7.24
CA ILE A 31 6.49 1.93 -6.75
C ILE A 31 7.54 0.99 -6.19
N ASN A 32 8.81 1.27 -6.46
CA ASN A 32 9.91 0.51 -5.87
C ASN A 32 10.35 1.14 -4.53
N MET A 33 11.33 0.52 -3.87
CA MET A 33 11.80 0.98 -2.55
C MET A 33 12.46 2.36 -2.59
N ALA A 34 13.12 2.74 -3.69
CA ALA A 34 13.67 4.09 -3.85
C ALA A 34 12.55 5.12 -4.02
N GLY A 35 11.56 4.82 -4.86
CA GLY A 35 10.39 5.67 -5.06
C GLY A 35 9.59 5.89 -3.79
N LEU A 36 9.46 4.88 -2.92
CA LEU A 36 8.81 5.06 -1.62
C LEU A 36 9.51 6.13 -0.78
N LYS A 37 10.85 6.08 -0.72
CA LYS A 37 11.65 7.06 0.02
C LYS A 37 11.52 8.46 -0.57
N GLU A 38 11.66 8.56 -1.88
CA GLU A 38 11.52 9.81 -2.63
C GLU A 38 10.14 10.43 -2.41
N LEU A 39 9.08 9.61 -2.45
CA LEU A 39 7.70 10.05 -2.24
C LEU A 39 7.50 10.61 -0.83
N VAL A 40 7.95 9.89 0.20
CA VAL A 40 7.84 10.33 1.59
C VAL A 40 8.63 11.62 1.81
N ASN A 41 9.83 11.75 1.23
CA ASN A 41 10.62 12.96 1.32
C ASN A 41 9.96 14.14 0.57
N ALA A 42 9.42 13.90 -0.63
CA ALA A 42 8.78 14.93 -1.45
C ALA A 42 7.51 15.49 -0.80
N VAL A 43 6.78 14.67 -0.04
CA VAL A 43 5.62 15.15 0.74
C VAL A 43 6.03 15.83 2.06
N GLY A 44 7.32 15.85 2.41
CA GLY A 44 7.85 16.47 3.63
C GLY A 44 7.67 15.61 4.87
N GLY A 45 7.85 14.28 4.73
CA GLY A 45 7.66 13.29 5.78
C GLY A 45 6.20 12.95 6.04
N ILE A 46 5.97 11.83 6.73
CA ILE A 46 4.64 11.32 7.07
C ILE A 46 4.50 11.07 8.57
N GLU A 47 3.26 10.95 9.04
CA GLU A 47 2.96 10.47 10.38
C GLU A 47 2.26 9.11 10.30
N VAL A 48 2.62 8.18 11.17
CA VAL A 48 1.96 6.87 11.31
C VAL A 48 1.59 6.60 12.76
N ASN A 49 0.50 5.87 12.98
CA ASN A 49 0.15 5.38 14.32
C ASN A 49 0.74 3.98 14.51
N ASN A 50 1.88 3.92 15.21
CA ASN A 50 2.62 2.69 15.42
C ASN A 50 2.12 1.93 16.65
N ASN A 51 1.92 0.62 16.52
CA ASN A 51 1.31 -0.21 17.57
C ASN A 51 2.33 -1.12 18.27
N LEU A 52 3.60 -1.05 17.89
CA LEU A 52 4.67 -1.93 18.39
C LEU A 52 5.96 -1.15 18.53
N THR A 53 6.64 -1.25 19.68
CA THR A 53 8.00 -0.71 19.83
C THR A 53 9.00 -1.69 19.25
N PHE A 54 9.88 -1.24 18.36
CA PHE A 54 10.95 -2.06 17.77
C PHE A 54 12.09 -1.18 17.27
N SER A 55 13.23 -1.81 16.96
CA SER A 55 14.40 -1.12 16.42
C SER A 55 14.79 -1.74 15.09
N GLN A 56 15.08 -0.92 14.07
CA GLN A 56 15.53 -1.45 12.78
C GLN A 56 16.40 -0.45 12.02
N ASP A 57 17.46 -0.97 11.39
CA ASP A 57 18.39 -0.20 10.54
C ASP A 57 18.96 1.03 11.28
N GLY A 58 19.12 0.93 12.61
CA GLY A 58 19.63 2.01 13.47
C GLY A 58 18.58 3.03 13.94
N TYR A 59 17.30 2.80 13.66
CA TYR A 59 16.19 3.65 14.11
C TYR A 59 15.34 2.96 15.18
N ASP A 60 14.85 3.74 16.14
CA ASP A 60 13.89 3.28 17.14
C ASP A 60 12.49 3.79 16.81
N PHE A 61 11.53 2.87 16.72
CA PHE A 61 10.13 3.16 16.47
C PHE A 61 9.33 2.88 17.73
N THR A 62 8.81 3.92 18.36
CA THR A 62 8.01 3.80 19.60
C THR A 62 6.52 3.61 19.29
N ILE A 63 5.78 3.06 20.24
CA ILE A 63 4.31 3.01 20.19
C ILE A 63 3.75 4.44 20.20
N GLY A 64 2.71 4.66 19.40
CA GLY A 64 1.97 5.91 19.29
C GLY A 64 2.17 6.59 17.93
N LYS A 65 1.79 7.86 17.87
CA LYS A 65 1.92 8.67 16.66
C LYS A 65 3.38 9.10 16.48
N ILE A 66 4.04 8.62 15.43
CA ILE A 66 5.44 8.92 15.12
C ILE A 66 5.57 9.55 13.74
N SER A 67 6.53 10.47 13.60
CA SER A 67 6.89 11.08 12.30
C SER A 67 8.03 10.30 11.66
N LEU A 68 7.93 10.07 10.35
CA LEU A 68 8.89 9.32 9.56
C LEU A 68 9.32 10.14 8.34
N ASP A 69 10.63 10.26 8.14
CA ASP A 69 11.21 10.63 6.85
C ASP A 69 11.26 9.42 5.89
N GLY A 70 11.82 9.59 4.69
CA GLY A 70 11.87 8.53 3.69
C GLY A 70 12.68 7.31 4.12
N GLU A 71 13.84 7.50 4.76
CA GLU A 71 14.67 6.35 5.20
C GLU A 71 14.00 5.63 6.37
N GLN A 72 13.43 6.37 7.32
CA GLN A 72 12.66 5.82 8.43
C GLN A 72 11.41 5.08 7.95
N ALA A 73 10.68 5.62 6.97
CA ALA A 73 9.51 4.96 6.39
C ALA A 73 9.88 3.66 5.66
N LEU A 74 11.00 3.65 4.93
CA LEU A 74 11.50 2.43 4.31
C LEU A 74 11.89 1.39 5.37
N SER A 75 12.69 1.76 6.36
CA SER A 75 13.09 0.88 7.47
C SER A 75 11.85 0.30 8.17
N TYR A 76 10.93 1.17 8.61
CA TYR A 76 9.66 0.82 9.24
C TYR A 76 8.86 -0.21 8.42
N SER A 77 8.75 -0.01 7.11
CA SER A 77 7.99 -0.88 6.20
C SER A 77 8.64 -2.25 5.92
N ARG A 78 9.93 -2.40 6.20
CA ARG A 78 10.71 -3.63 5.96
C ARG A 78 10.72 -4.56 7.18
N MET A 79 10.39 -4.07 8.37
CA MET A 79 10.44 -4.88 9.59
C MET A 79 9.57 -6.12 9.47
N ARG A 80 10.11 -7.29 9.81
CA ARG A 80 9.40 -8.57 9.78
C ARG A 80 9.55 -9.38 11.06
N TYR A 81 10.78 -9.55 11.55
CA TYR A 81 11.10 -10.57 12.54
C TYR A 81 10.76 -10.21 13.98
N GLU A 82 10.73 -8.91 14.31
CA GLU A 82 10.31 -8.42 15.63
C GLU A 82 8.79 -8.28 15.74
N ASP A 83 8.06 -8.52 14.64
CA ASP A 83 6.61 -8.43 14.63
C ASP A 83 5.98 -9.76 15.05
N PRO A 84 5.15 -9.79 16.12
CA PRO A 84 4.44 -11.01 16.52
C PRO A 84 3.47 -11.53 15.45
N ASN A 85 3.00 -10.65 14.56
CA ASN A 85 2.16 -11.01 13.41
C ASN A 85 2.97 -11.29 12.13
N GLY A 86 4.30 -11.25 12.20
CA GLY A 86 5.22 -11.56 11.11
C GLY A 86 4.93 -10.77 9.83
N ASP A 87 4.65 -11.50 8.74
CA ASP A 87 4.39 -10.90 7.42
C ASP A 87 3.14 -10.01 7.40
N TYR A 88 2.12 -10.40 8.17
CA TYR A 88 0.88 -9.65 8.27
C TYR A 88 1.08 -8.29 8.91
N GLY A 89 1.87 -8.23 9.99
CA GLY A 89 2.24 -6.97 10.64
C GLY A 89 3.12 -6.11 9.74
N ARG A 90 4.01 -6.70 8.93
CA ARG A 90 4.76 -5.96 7.90
C ARG A 90 3.82 -5.33 6.86
N GLN A 91 2.85 -6.09 6.34
CA GLN A 91 1.86 -5.58 5.40
C GLN A 91 0.97 -4.49 6.02
N GLU A 92 0.63 -4.60 7.31
CA GLU A 92 -0.07 -3.54 8.07
C GLU A 92 0.77 -2.26 8.11
N ARG A 93 2.06 -2.34 8.44
CA ARG A 93 2.96 -1.18 8.42
C ARG A 93 3.06 -0.54 7.04
N GLN A 94 3.12 -1.33 5.98
CA GLN A 94 3.09 -0.83 4.60
C GLN A 94 1.80 -0.05 4.31
N ARG A 95 0.63 -0.54 4.76
CA ARG A 95 -0.64 0.21 4.64
C ARG A 95 -0.62 1.52 5.42
N LYS A 96 -0.05 1.53 6.64
CA LYS A 96 0.09 2.77 7.44
C LYS A 96 0.96 3.81 6.76
N VAL A 97 2.04 3.40 6.10
CA VAL A 97 2.90 4.30 5.32
C VAL A 97 2.11 4.89 4.14
N ILE A 98 1.37 4.06 3.39
CA ILE A 98 0.52 4.53 2.29
C ILE A 98 -0.54 5.53 2.79
N GLU A 99 -1.20 5.22 3.89
CA GLU A 99 -2.18 6.10 4.52
C GLU A 99 -1.54 7.44 4.93
N GLY A 100 -0.38 7.41 5.58
CA GLY A 100 0.37 8.61 5.96
C GLY A 100 0.75 9.48 4.76
N ILE A 101 1.17 8.86 3.64
CA ILE A 101 1.45 9.56 2.37
C ILE A 101 0.19 10.23 1.86
N VAL A 102 -0.93 9.50 1.78
CA VAL A 102 -2.21 10.04 1.28
C VAL A 102 -2.68 11.21 2.15
N GLN A 103 -2.66 11.08 3.48
CA GLN A 103 -3.04 12.16 4.39
C GLN A 103 -2.14 13.39 4.21
N LYS A 104 -0.83 13.18 4.06
CA LYS A 104 0.11 14.27 3.83
C LYS A 104 -0.17 14.96 2.50
N VAL A 105 -0.33 14.22 1.42
CA VAL A 105 -0.71 14.72 0.09
C VAL A 105 -1.98 15.56 0.17
N LEU A 106 -3.06 15.06 0.78
CA LEU A 106 -4.33 15.78 0.92
C LEU A 106 -4.27 17.00 1.84
N SER A 107 -3.26 17.11 2.72
CA SER A 107 -3.02 18.29 3.53
C SER A 107 -2.34 19.42 2.75
N LEU A 108 -1.72 19.11 1.60
CA LEU A 108 -1.09 20.11 0.73
C LEU A 108 -2.19 20.87 -0.03
N ASN A 109 -2.31 22.16 0.25
CA ASN A 109 -3.37 22.99 -0.32
C ASN A 109 -3.06 23.51 -1.74
N SER A 110 -2.11 22.93 -2.47
CA SER A 110 -1.59 23.48 -3.73
C SER A 110 -1.42 22.41 -4.81
N VAL A 111 -2.03 22.64 -5.97
CA VAL A 111 -1.90 21.80 -7.17
C VAL A 111 -0.45 21.69 -7.65
N ARG A 112 0.33 22.75 -7.45
CA ARG A 112 1.75 22.78 -7.80
C ARG A 112 2.56 21.75 -7.01
N ASN A 113 2.23 21.55 -5.73
CA ASN A 113 2.94 20.58 -4.89
C ASN A 113 2.73 19.16 -5.42
N TYR A 114 1.53 18.84 -5.94
CA TYR A 114 1.27 17.54 -6.55
C TYR A 114 2.14 17.28 -7.78
N GLN A 115 2.30 18.28 -8.66
CA GLN A 115 3.18 18.15 -9.84
C GLN A 115 4.65 17.94 -9.44
N GLU A 116 5.13 18.70 -8.45
CA GLU A 116 6.51 18.57 -7.96
C GLU A 116 6.76 17.19 -7.33
N ILE A 117 5.80 16.69 -6.53
CA ILE A 117 5.87 15.34 -5.94
C ILE A 117 5.89 14.27 -7.04
N LEU A 118 4.97 14.33 -8.00
CA LEU A 118 4.88 13.34 -9.07
C LEU A 118 6.12 13.34 -9.95
N THR A 119 6.69 14.52 -10.22
CA THR A 119 7.95 14.65 -10.96
C THR A 119 9.09 13.97 -10.20
N ALA A 120 9.18 14.21 -8.89
CA ALA A 120 10.25 13.67 -8.05
C ALA A 120 10.26 12.14 -7.97
N VAL A 121 9.11 11.48 -8.13
CA VAL A 121 9.00 10.02 -8.01
C VAL A 121 8.82 9.29 -9.35
N SER A 122 8.78 10.05 -10.45
CA SER A 122 8.39 9.54 -11.77
C SER A 122 9.29 8.40 -12.29
N ASP A 123 10.59 8.45 -12.02
CA ASP A 123 11.54 7.41 -12.45
C ASP A 123 11.36 6.08 -11.68
N ASN A 124 10.79 6.14 -10.48
CA ASN A 124 10.64 5.01 -9.57
C ASN A 124 9.18 4.58 -9.35
N MET A 125 8.25 5.19 -10.09
CA MET A 125 6.82 4.93 -10.06
C MET A 125 6.28 4.62 -11.46
N LYS A 126 5.39 3.64 -11.55
CA LYS A 126 4.61 3.34 -12.77
C LYS A 126 3.13 3.38 -12.43
N THR A 127 2.34 3.96 -13.33
CA THR A 127 0.88 4.05 -13.19
C THR A 127 0.25 4.30 -14.55
N ASP A 128 -1.00 3.91 -14.69
CA ASP A 128 -1.87 4.25 -15.82
C ASP A 128 -2.76 5.47 -15.55
N LEU A 129 -2.71 6.03 -14.33
CA LEU A 129 -3.41 7.27 -14.00
C LEU A 129 -2.76 8.45 -14.73
N SER A 130 -3.58 9.23 -15.43
CA SER A 130 -3.15 10.54 -15.92
C SER A 130 -3.06 11.54 -14.75
N PHE A 131 -2.37 12.65 -14.96
CA PHE A 131 -2.33 13.75 -13.97
C PHE A 131 -3.74 14.25 -13.63
N ASP A 132 -4.63 14.32 -14.62
CA ASP A 132 -6.02 14.74 -14.41
C ASP A 132 -6.82 13.73 -13.58
N ASP A 133 -6.56 12.42 -13.75
CA ASP A 133 -7.19 11.39 -12.92
C ASP A 133 -6.73 11.50 -11.47
N MET A 134 -5.43 11.67 -11.24
CA MET A 134 -4.89 11.89 -9.89
C MET A 134 -5.47 13.14 -9.24
N LYS A 135 -5.60 14.23 -10.00
CA LYS A 135 -6.22 15.47 -9.51
C LYS A 135 -7.69 15.26 -9.15
N LYS A 136 -8.46 14.57 -9.98
CA LYS A 136 -9.86 14.21 -9.67
C LYS A 136 -9.95 13.35 -8.41
N ILE A 137 -9.10 12.33 -8.27
CA ILE A 137 -9.06 11.50 -7.04
C ILE A 137 -8.76 12.38 -5.82
N ALA A 138 -7.75 13.25 -5.88
CA ALA A 138 -7.36 14.09 -4.75
C ALA A 138 -8.43 15.12 -4.36
N LEU A 139 -9.17 15.67 -5.32
CA LEU A 139 -10.17 16.72 -5.08
C LEU A 139 -11.57 16.16 -4.83
N ASP A 140 -12.06 15.28 -5.70
CA ASP A 140 -13.44 14.79 -5.69
C ASP A 140 -13.64 13.66 -4.67
N TYR A 141 -12.60 12.87 -4.41
CA TYR A 141 -12.64 11.75 -3.46
C TYR A 141 -11.94 12.05 -2.13
N ARG A 142 -11.57 13.31 -1.86
CA ARG A 142 -10.90 13.75 -0.62
C ARG A 142 -11.59 13.23 0.65
N SER A 143 -12.92 13.23 0.67
CA SER A 143 -13.72 12.78 1.81
C SER A 143 -13.62 11.27 2.06
N ALA A 144 -13.41 10.46 1.02
CA ALA A 144 -13.27 9.01 1.15
C ALA A 144 -12.02 8.64 1.98
N PHE A 145 -10.98 9.46 1.91
CA PHE A 145 -9.76 9.28 2.70
C PHE A 145 -9.91 9.68 4.18
N GLY A 146 -11.03 10.31 4.57
CA GLY A 146 -11.31 10.63 5.98
C GLY A 146 -11.67 9.41 6.83
N LYS A 147 -12.09 8.30 6.19
CA LYS A 147 -12.40 7.04 6.88
C LYS A 147 -11.98 5.85 6.02
N VAL A 148 -10.78 5.36 6.27
CA VAL A 148 -10.25 4.16 5.61
C VAL A 148 -10.59 2.93 6.47
N LYS A 149 -11.32 1.97 5.90
CA LYS A 149 -11.42 0.62 6.46
C LYS A 149 -10.38 -0.26 5.78
N GLN A 150 -9.59 -0.95 6.58
CA GLN A 150 -8.59 -1.89 6.08
C GLN A 150 -9.07 -3.32 6.31
N ASP A 151 -8.84 -4.18 5.32
CA ASP A 151 -9.03 -5.61 5.41
C ASP A 151 -7.79 -6.29 4.84
N GLN A 152 -7.52 -7.51 5.30
CA GLN A 152 -6.39 -8.28 4.84
C GLN A 152 -6.79 -9.74 4.74
N LEU A 153 -6.80 -10.23 3.50
CA LEU A 153 -7.10 -11.62 3.19
C LEU A 153 -6.16 -12.55 3.98
N GLN A 154 -6.75 -13.41 4.80
CA GLN A 154 -5.99 -14.33 5.64
C GLN A 154 -5.85 -15.70 4.98
N GLY A 155 -4.70 -16.33 5.12
CA GLY A 155 -4.48 -17.67 4.59
C GLY A 155 -3.50 -18.49 5.41
N THR A 156 -3.59 -19.80 5.24
CA THR A 156 -2.73 -20.79 5.88
C THR A 156 -1.45 -21.01 5.07
N GLY A 157 -0.30 -20.95 5.73
CA GLY A 157 0.98 -21.23 5.10
C GLY A 157 1.18 -22.73 4.86
N PHE A 158 1.75 -23.10 3.72
CA PHE A 158 2.18 -24.47 3.43
C PHE A 158 3.40 -24.48 2.51
N MET A 159 4.13 -25.58 2.49
CA MET A 159 5.26 -25.78 1.59
C MET A 159 4.86 -26.71 0.46
N GLN A 160 5.20 -26.36 -0.78
CA GLN A 160 5.02 -27.23 -1.95
C GLN A 160 6.25 -27.12 -2.84
N ALA A 161 6.87 -28.26 -3.16
CA ALA A 161 8.08 -28.33 -3.98
C ALA A 161 9.22 -27.39 -3.51
N GLY A 162 9.41 -27.25 -2.19
CA GLY A 162 10.42 -26.37 -1.60
C GLY A 162 10.09 -24.88 -1.61
N VAL A 163 8.93 -24.49 -2.14
CA VAL A 163 8.45 -23.10 -2.17
C VAL A 163 7.38 -22.91 -1.10
N SER A 164 7.43 -21.77 -0.40
CA SER A 164 6.41 -21.37 0.56
C SER A 164 5.21 -20.75 -0.14
N TYR A 165 4.02 -21.27 0.14
CA TYR A 165 2.75 -20.80 -0.37
C TYR A 165 1.82 -20.42 0.76
N GLN A 166 0.81 -19.60 0.42
CA GLN A 166 -0.29 -19.27 1.29
C GLN A 166 -1.59 -19.66 0.61
N ARG A 167 -2.42 -20.44 1.30
CA ARG A 167 -3.74 -20.87 0.85
C ARG A 167 -4.80 -20.19 1.69
N VAL A 168 -5.58 -19.37 1.03
CA VAL A 168 -6.80 -18.76 1.57
C VAL A 168 -7.93 -19.77 1.44
N ASP A 169 -8.72 -19.95 2.47
CA ASP A 169 -9.89 -20.82 2.40
C ASP A 169 -11.03 -20.15 1.61
N GLU A 170 -11.95 -20.96 1.09
CA GLU A 170 -13.02 -20.49 0.21
C GLU A 170 -14.00 -19.55 0.93
N GLN A 171 -14.21 -19.72 2.24
CA GLN A 171 -15.12 -18.86 3.01
C GLN A 171 -14.52 -17.46 3.17
N GLU A 172 -13.23 -17.38 3.50
CA GLU A 172 -12.52 -16.12 3.61
C GLU A 172 -12.41 -15.41 2.26
N LEU A 173 -12.10 -16.14 1.17
CA LEU A 173 -12.09 -15.57 -0.16
C LEU A 173 -13.47 -15.01 -0.53
N THR A 174 -14.54 -15.79 -0.32
CA THR A 174 -15.92 -15.36 -0.61
C THR A 174 -16.30 -14.12 0.21
N ARG A 175 -15.91 -14.07 1.50
CA ARG A 175 -16.15 -12.93 2.38
C ARG A 175 -15.54 -11.65 1.80
N VAL A 176 -14.27 -11.70 1.40
CA VAL A 176 -13.58 -10.53 0.83
C VAL A 176 -14.13 -10.15 -0.53
N GLN A 177 -14.42 -11.12 -1.41
CA GLN A 177 -15.06 -10.85 -2.70
C GLN A 177 -16.41 -10.13 -2.53
N GLN A 178 -17.25 -10.61 -1.61
CA GLN A 178 -18.54 -9.99 -1.32
C GLN A 178 -18.40 -8.59 -0.73
N GLU A 179 -17.48 -8.38 0.22
CA GLU A 179 -17.21 -7.06 0.78
C GLU A 179 -16.81 -6.07 -0.31
N LEU A 180 -15.85 -6.43 -1.17
CA LEU A 180 -15.39 -5.57 -2.26
C LEU A 180 -16.50 -5.26 -3.26
N LYS A 181 -17.28 -6.29 -3.65
CA LYS A 181 -18.43 -6.11 -4.55
C LYS A 181 -19.48 -5.17 -3.99
N ASN A 182 -19.76 -5.26 -2.69
CA ASN A 182 -20.69 -4.36 -2.00
C ASN A 182 -20.17 -2.92 -2.01
N GLN A 183 -18.88 -2.70 -1.73
CA GLN A 183 -18.29 -1.35 -1.75
C GLN A 183 -18.27 -0.74 -3.17
N LEU A 184 -18.12 -1.57 -4.20
CA LEU A 184 -18.10 -1.16 -5.61
C LEU A 184 -19.51 -1.06 -6.23
N ASN A 185 -20.56 -1.45 -5.51
CA ASN A 185 -21.92 -1.62 -6.05
C ASN A 185 -21.98 -2.53 -7.29
N THR A 186 -21.15 -3.57 -7.31
CA THR A 186 -21.08 -4.56 -8.39
C THR A 186 -21.72 -5.89 -7.94
N LYS A 187 -22.34 -6.64 -8.87
CA LYS A 187 -23.00 -7.92 -8.58
C LYS A 187 -22.02 -9.08 -8.43
#